data_AF-A0A6I5NU57-F1
#
_entry.id   AF-A0A6I5NU57-F1
#
_cell.length_a   1.000
_cell.length_b   1.000
_cell.length_c   1.000
_cell.angle_alpha   90.00
_cell.angle_beta   90.00
_cell.angle_gamma   90.00
#
_symmetry.space_group_name_H-M   'P 1'
#
loop_
_entity.id
_entity.type
_entity.pdbx_description
1 polymer ?
#
loop_
_entity_poly.entity_id
_entity_poly.type
_entity_poly.pdbx_seq_one_letter_code
_entity_poly.pdbx_strand_id
1 'polypeptide(L)'
;LFKDGRFQWQRLENMIRIAQSDQGFNLIPTAGLGLQFLLSDDGRYLRRQIILALTEDNRLHTEEVRRLWDLVKEDLTPDRVWDAAWAALADFSRERAAALVPSVGDLTAALQPK
;
A
#
# COMPACT_ATOMS: atom_id res chain seq x y z
N LEU A 1 -5.60 4.81 -13.66
CA LEU A 1 -5.67 6.11 -12.95
C LEU A 1 -5.34 7.31 -13.84
N PHE A 2 -4.68 7.13 -14.97
CA PHE A 2 -4.39 8.19 -15.93
C PHE A 2 -5.16 7.96 -17.24
N LYS A 3 -5.50 9.05 -17.93
CA LYS A 3 -6.05 9.03 -19.28
C LYS A 3 -5.54 10.25 -20.03
N ASP A 4 -4.98 10.03 -21.22
CA ASP A 4 -4.41 11.10 -22.07
C ASP A 4 -3.37 11.95 -21.31
N GLY A 5 -2.55 11.32 -20.47
CA GLY A 5 -1.53 11.99 -19.64
C GLY A 5 -2.08 12.70 -18.39
N ARG A 6 -3.41 12.74 -18.20
CA ARG A 6 -4.05 13.47 -17.09
C ARG A 6 -4.51 12.55 -15.97
N PHE A 7 -4.44 13.04 -14.74
CA PHE A 7 -4.88 12.27 -13.60
C PHE A 7 -6.41 12.25 -13.50
N GLN A 8 -6.97 11.06 -13.30
CA GLN A 8 -8.42 10.88 -13.28
C GLN A 8 -8.91 10.87 -11.83
N TRP A 9 -9.05 12.05 -11.23
CA TRP A 9 -9.52 12.24 -9.85
C TRP A 9 -10.81 11.46 -9.56
N GLN A 10 -11.83 11.64 -10.39
CA GLN A 10 -13.12 10.95 -10.23
C GLN A 10 -12.99 9.42 -10.29
N ARG A 11 -12.02 8.92 -11.07
CA ARG A 11 -11.78 7.48 -11.17
C ARG A 11 -11.21 6.92 -9.88
N LEU A 12 -10.24 7.61 -9.28
CA LEU A 12 -9.69 7.21 -7.98
C LEU A 12 -10.78 7.26 -6.91
N GLU A 13 -11.55 8.34 -6.88
CA GLU A 13 -12.66 8.53 -5.94
C GLU A 13 -13.69 7.38 -6.05
N ASN A 14 -14.09 7.04 -7.26
CA ASN A 14 -15.02 5.94 -7.52
C ASN A 14 -14.44 4.58 -7.09
N MET A 15 -13.15 4.33 -7.35
CA MET A 15 -12.50 3.09 -6.93
C MET A 15 -12.51 2.93 -5.40
N ILE A 16 -12.22 4.02 -4.66
CA ILE A 16 -12.24 3.99 -3.19
C ILE A 16 -13.66 3.75 -2.68
N ARG A 17 -14.67 4.44 -3.24
CA ARG A 17 -16.09 4.21 -2.84
C ARG A 17 -16.53 2.77 -3.08
N ILE A 18 -16.18 2.20 -4.24
CA ILE A 18 -16.53 0.81 -4.56
C ILE A 18 -15.86 -0.12 -3.56
N ALA A 19 -14.59 0.09 -3.25
CA ALA A 19 -13.87 -0.73 -2.28
C ALA A 19 -14.51 -0.64 -0.88
N GLN A 20 -14.89 0.56 -0.42
CA GLN A 20 -15.56 0.76 0.87
C GLN A 20 -16.98 0.19 0.93
N SER A 21 -17.64 -0.03 -0.21
CA SER A 21 -18.98 -0.63 -0.24
C SER A 21 -18.98 -2.13 0.05
N ASP A 22 -17.81 -2.78 0.04
CA ASP A 22 -17.66 -4.20 0.32
C ASP A 22 -17.63 -4.48 1.84
N GLN A 23 -18.51 -5.40 2.29
CA GLN A 23 -18.65 -5.76 3.70
C GLN A 23 -17.45 -6.59 4.16
N GLY A 24 -16.44 -5.90 4.69
CA GLY A 24 -15.17 -6.51 5.13
C GLY A 24 -13.93 -5.81 4.59
N PHE A 25 -14.10 -4.80 3.74
CA PHE A 25 -12.98 -3.98 3.29
C PHE A 25 -12.36 -3.20 4.44
N ASN A 26 -11.04 -3.37 4.60
CA ASN A 26 -10.23 -2.58 5.52
C ASN A 26 -9.18 -1.82 4.71
N LEU A 27 -9.27 -0.49 4.66
CA LEU A 27 -8.43 0.32 3.77
C LEU A 27 -6.93 0.14 4.02
N ILE A 28 -6.48 0.22 5.27
CA ILE A 28 -5.05 0.21 5.60
C ILE A 28 -4.34 -1.08 5.17
N PRO A 29 -4.78 -2.28 5.58
CA PRO A 29 -4.13 -3.51 5.12
C PRO A 29 -4.31 -3.73 3.60
N THR A 30 -5.44 -3.32 3.03
CA THR A 30 -5.71 -3.53 1.60
C THR A 30 -4.87 -2.61 0.70
N ALA A 31 -4.62 -1.38 1.13
CA ALA A 31 -3.79 -0.41 0.41
C ALA A 31 -2.28 -0.67 0.57
N GLY A 32 -1.87 -1.56 1.49
CA GLY A 32 -0.47 -1.78 1.85
C GLY A 32 0.46 -2.02 0.67
N LEU A 33 0.13 -2.97 -0.21
CA LEU A 33 0.94 -3.27 -1.40
C LEU A 33 1.01 -2.08 -2.37
N GLY A 34 -0.11 -1.36 -2.55
CA GLY A 34 -0.16 -0.18 -3.40
C GLY A 34 0.71 0.97 -2.86
N LEU A 35 0.71 1.17 -1.54
CA LEU A 35 1.56 2.16 -0.87
C LEU A 35 3.04 1.77 -0.88
N GLN A 36 3.36 0.48 -0.66
CA GLN A 36 4.73 -0.03 -0.76
C GLN A 36 5.29 0.19 -2.17
N PHE A 37 4.54 -0.16 -3.22
CA PHE A 37 4.91 0.16 -4.59
C PHE A 37 5.04 1.67 -4.81
N LEU A 38 4.07 2.46 -4.34
CA LEU A 38 4.09 3.91 -4.50
C LEU A 38 5.34 4.54 -3.86
N LEU A 39 5.86 4.00 -2.76
CA LEU A 39 7.04 4.52 -2.06
C LEU A 39 8.37 3.94 -2.55
N SER A 40 8.35 2.83 -3.30
CA SER A 40 9.55 2.19 -3.84
C SER A 40 10.18 2.98 -4.99
N ASP A 41 11.33 2.52 -5.48
CA ASP A 41 11.95 3.10 -6.66
C ASP A 41 11.11 2.94 -7.94
N ASP A 42 10.40 1.81 -8.08
CA ASP A 42 9.51 1.54 -9.21
C ASP A 42 8.31 2.51 -9.23
N GLY A 43 7.85 2.95 -8.07
CA GLY A 43 6.77 3.93 -7.91
C GLY A 43 7.15 5.36 -8.27
N ARG A 44 8.42 5.65 -8.59
CA ARG A 44 8.93 7.02 -8.82
C ARG A 44 8.15 7.78 -9.90
N TYR A 45 7.85 7.12 -11.01
CA TYR A 45 7.06 7.72 -12.08
C TYR A 45 5.66 8.11 -11.57
N LEU A 46 4.98 7.19 -10.88
CA LEU A 46 3.64 7.40 -10.34
C LEU A 46 3.60 8.54 -9.31
N ARG A 47 4.55 8.59 -8.36
CA ARG A 47 4.64 9.70 -7.40
C ARG A 47 4.78 11.04 -8.10
N ARG A 48 5.65 11.13 -9.10
CA ARG A 48 5.84 12.37 -9.88
C ARG A 48 4.54 12.78 -10.58
N GLN A 49 3.84 11.83 -11.18
CA GLN A 49 2.56 12.09 -11.82
C GLN A 49 1.49 12.56 -10.82
N ILE A 50 1.42 11.98 -9.62
CA ILE A 50 0.50 12.44 -8.56
C ILE A 50 0.85 13.86 -8.11
N ILE A 51 2.13 14.18 -7.93
CA ILE A 51 2.56 15.53 -7.56
C ILE A 51 2.18 16.55 -8.63
N LEU A 52 2.38 16.22 -9.91
CA LEU A 52 1.99 17.09 -11.03
C LEU A 52 0.46 17.26 -11.11
N ALA A 53 -0.29 16.19 -10.84
CA ALA A 53 -1.75 16.21 -10.84
C ALA A 53 -2.31 17.19 -9.82
N LEU A 54 -1.62 17.43 -8.69
CA LEU A 54 -2.06 18.40 -7.67
C LEU A 54 -2.10 19.84 -8.21
N THR A 55 -1.32 20.14 -9.26
CA THR A 55 -1.20 21.46 -9.87
C THR A 55 -1.60 21.49 -11.34
N GLU A 56 -2.32 20.47 -11.81
CA GLU A 56 -2.81 20.39 -13.20
C GLU A 56 -3.76 21.57 -13.52
N ASP A 57 -3.95 21.89 -14.79
CA ASP A 57 -4.78 23.01 -15.26
C ASP A 57 -4.44 24.40 -14.64
N ASN A 58 -3.18 24.63 -14.24
CA ASN A 58 -2.71 25.85 -13.58
C ASN A 58 -3.44 26.20 -12.27
N ARG A 59 -3.98 25.20 -11.55
CA ARG A 59 -4.63 25.42 -10.24
C ARG A 59 -4.26 24.33 -9.25
N LEU A 60 -4.46 24.61 -7.96
CA LEU A 60 -4.40 23.56 -6.93
C LEU A 60 -5.71 22.78 -6.89
N HIS A 61 -5.64 21.46 -7.05
CA HIS A 61 -6.78 20.54 -6.98
C HIS A 61 -7.19 20.21 -5.53
N THR A 62 -7.39 21.24 -4.69
CA THR A 62 -7.66 21.06 -3.26
C THR A 62 -9.03 20.46 -2.97
N GLU A 63 -10.02 20.70 -3.83
CA GLU A 63 -11.36 20.14 -3.69
C GLU A 63 -11.36 18.63 -3.97
N GLU A 64 -10.64 18.22 -5.02
CA GLU A 64 -10.45 16.83 -5.38
C GLU A 64 -9.73 16.09 -4.26
N VAL A 65 -8.65 16.67 -3.71
CA VAL A 65 -7.93 16.11 -2.56
C VAL A 65 -8.83 16.04 -1.32
N ARG A 66 -9.64 17.07 -1.05
CA ARG A 66 -10.58 17.06 0.08
C ARG A 66 -11.60 15.93 -0.05
N ARG A 67 -12.16 15.71 -1.24
CA ARG A 67 -13.11 14.60 -1.46
C ARG A 67 -12.45 13.24 -1.23
N LEU A 68 -11.22 13.04 -1.69
CA LEU A 68 -10.47 11.82 -1.41
C LEU A 68 -10.18 11.66 0.09
N TRP A 69 -9.77 12.74 0.75
CA TRP A 69 -9.54 12.75 2.20
C TRP A 69 -10.80 12.38 2.99
N ASP A 70 -11.95 12.95 2.61
CA ASP A 70 -13.23 12.66 3.26
C ASP A 70 -13.64 11.20 3.13
N LEU A 71 -13.24 10.51 2.06
CA LEU A 71 -13.46 9.07 1.93
C LEU A 71 -12.55 8.27 2.87
N VAL A 72 -11.28 8.61 2.99
CA VAL A 72 -10.29 7.74 3.66
C VAL A 72 -10.04 8.06 5.14
N LYS A 73 -10.36 9.28 5.59
CA LYS A 73 -9.97 9.79 6.92
C LYS A 73 -10.48 8.93 8.09
N GLU A 74 -11.65 8.32 7.94
CA GLU A 74 -12.25 7.49 8.99
C GLU A 74 -11.51 6.16 9.17
N ASP A 75 -10.83 5.69 8.12
CA ASP A 75 -10.02 4.48 8.16
C ASP A 75 -8.58 4.75 8.62
N LEU A 76 -8.10 5.99 8.50
CA LEU A 76 -6.74 6.43 8.82
C LEU A 76 -6.60 6.93 10.27
N THR A 77 -7.15 6.19 11.24
CA THR A 77 -6.98 6.51 12.66
C THR A 77 -5.58 6.12 13.15
N PRO A 78 -4.98 6.85 14.11
CA PRO A 78 -3.64 6.56 14.62
C PRO A 78 -3.46 5.11 15.08
N ASP A 79 -4.44 4.57 15.81
CA ASP A 79 -4.39 3.20 16.34
C ASP A 79 -4.36 2.17 15.21
N ARG A 80 -5.22 2.31 14.18
CA ARG A 80 -5.26 1.38 13.04
C ARG A 80 -3.98 1.42 12.20
N VAL A 81 -3.41 2.62 12.02
CA VAL A 81 -2.14 2.79 11.32
C VAL A 81 -1.02 2.09 12.10
N TRP A 82 -1.01 2.25 13.42
CA TRP A 82 -0.02 1.64 14.31
C TRP A 82 -0.12 0.11 14.33
N ASP A 83 -1.34 -0.42 14.44
CA ASP A 83 -1.60 -1.86 14.39
C ASP A 83 -1.16 -2.47 13.06
N ALA A 84 -1.48 -1.83 11.94
CA ALA A 84 -1.06 -2.28 10.63
C ALA A 84 0.47 -2.23 10.45
N ALA A 85 1.13 -1.20 10.99
CA ALA A 85 2.58 -1.08 10.96
C ALA A 85 3.26 -2.21 11.76
N TRP A 86 2.75 -2.52 12.96
CA TRP A 86 3.28 -3.64 13.76
C TRP A 86 3.03 -4.99 13.10
N ALA A 87 1.85 -5.21 12.52
CA ALA A 87 1.56 -6.43 11.77
C ALA A 87 2.55 -6.61 10.60
N ALA A 88 2.75 -5.57 9.79
CA ALA A 88 3.71 -5.60 8.69
C ALA A 88 5.14 -5.89 9.15
N LEU A 89 5.57 -5.32 10.29
CA LEU A 89 6.89 -5.60 10.86
C LEU A 89 7.00 -7.05 11.35
N ALA A 90 5.96 -7.57 12.01
CA ALA A 90 5.94 -8.93 12.51
C ALA A 90 6.03 -9.95 11.36
N ASP A 91 5.29 -9.72 10.27
CA ASP A 91 5.33 -10.59 9.09
C ASP A 91 6.69 -10.55 8.40
N PHE A 92 7.27 -9.35 8.20
CA PHE A 92 8.63 -9.21 7.69
C PHE A 92 9.66 -9.96 8.55
N SER A 93 9.55 -9.85 9.88
CA SER A 93 10.44 -10.54 10.82
C SER A 93 10.34 -12.06 10.69
N ARG A 94 9.12 -12.60 10.56
CA ARG A 94 8.89 -14.04 10.35
C ARG A 94 9.51 -14.55 9.06
N GLU A 95 9.36 -13.82 7.95
CA GLU A 95 9.97 -14.19 6.67
C GLU A 95 11.50 -14.26 6.77
N ARG A 96 12.12 -13.29 7.45
CA ARG A 96 13.57 -13.28 7.68
C ARG A 96 14.03 -14.42 8.58
N ALA A 97 13.30 -14.69 9.66
CA ALA A 97 13.61 -15.79 10.56
C ALA A 97 13.51 -17.15 9.85
N ALA A 98 12.49 -17.35 8.99
CA ALA A 98 12.33 -18.56 8.21
C ALA A 98 13.52 -18.83 7.27
N ALA A 99 14.13 -17.78 6.72
CA ALA A 99 15.34 -17.90 5.89
C ALA A 99 16.60 -18.35 6.65
N LEU A 100 16.57 -18.31 7.99
CA LEU A 100 17.67 -18.75 8.86
C LEU A 100 17.44 -20.15 9.45
N VAL A 101 16.23 -20.70 9.36
CA VAL A 101 15.94 -22.05 9.85
C VAL A 101 16.53 -23.06 8.86
N PRO A 102 17.49 -23.91 9.28
CA PRO A 102 18.05 -24.94 8.40
C PRO A 102 16.94 -25.89 7.96
N SER A 103 16.98 -26.30 6.69
CA SER A 103 15.96 -27.21 6.17
C SER A 103 16.11 -28.59 6.80
N VAL A 104 15.01 -29.36 6.86
CA VAL A 104 15.04 -30.76 7.33
C VAL A 104 16.02 -31.61 6.49
N GLY A 105 16.24 -31.24 5.22
CA GLY A 105 17.27 -31.85 4.36
C GLY A 105 18.69 -31.58 4.86
N ASP A 106 18.98 -30.35 5.29
CA ASP A 106 20.30 -29.97 5.81
C ASP A 106 20.60 -30.70 7.14
N LEU A 107 19.58 -30.85 7.98
CA LEU A 107 19.68 -31.56 9.26
C LEU A 107 19.87 -33.08 9.08
N THR A 108 19.19 -33.68 8.10
CA THR A 108 19.34 -35.11 7.81
C THR A 108 20.66 -35.44 7.12
N ALA A 109 21.19 -34.56 6.27
CA ALA A 109 22.53 -34.69 5.69
C ALA A 109 23.64 -34.60 6.74
N ALA A 110 23.49 -33.73 7.75
CA ALA A 110 24.45 -33.60 8.86
C ALA A 110 24.50 -34.82 9.80
N LEU A 111 23.46 -35.66 9.78
CA LEU A 111 23.32 -36.85 10.64
C LEU A 111 23.65 -38.17 9.93
N GLN A 112 24.04 -38.16 8.65
CA GLN A 112 24.48 -39.38 7.98
C GLN A 112 25.88 -39.80 8.49
N PRO A 113 26.03 -41.01 9.06
CA PRO A 113 27.35 -41.52 9.42
C PRO A 113 28.18 -41.81 8.15
N LYS A 114 29.48 -41.47 8.21
CA LYS A 114 30.45 -41.73 7.14
C LYS A 114 30.58 -43.20 6.79
#